data_AF-A0A2W5TWE8-F1
#
_entry.id   AF-A0A2W5TWE8-F1
#
_cell.length_a   1.000
_cell.length_b   1.000
_cell.length_c   1.000
_cell.angle_alpha   90.00
_cell.angle_beta   90.00
_cell.angle_gamma   90.00
#
_symmetry.space_group_name_H-M   'P 1'
#
loop_
_entity.id
_entity.type
_entity.pdbx_description
1 polymer ?
#
loop_
_entity_poly.entity_id
_entity_poly.type
_entity_poly.pdbx_seq_one_letter_code
_entity_poly.pdbx_strand_id
1 'polypeptide(L)'
;MDLAAAVRDAKPNDTVKVPAGRYTVNLEVTRPITLLAMGQVVLDGVHSNSVLRIATDGVVRLSGFMIVGGNAPEAGGAVNVVEGQAELTDCTLRFNKAPMYGGGGLYVRDAKVVAQRCRFEANTGRQGGAILVDGTGELRLLDSTVIQNAAVEGGGIRVKEGAQVEIVGCTIADNKVVGDGANGGALHLAGTTSRAPTVKISNSIISERTEGPTCIFNSPKLPATLTITRSLLPAWSKTIAGAGNVYGDPAFAMSGTEPYLLTDKSPALGAADAASFPAGAKDVAGRARVRNGQADLGAFAFMTGGGSSVGY
;
A
#
# COMPACT_ATOMS: atom_id res chain seq x y z
N MET A 1 1.82 28.48 -7.71
CA MET A 1 2.07 28.47 -6.26
C MET A 1 3.47 27.93 -6.04
N ASP A 2 4.26 28.54 -5.15
CA ASP A 2 5.49 27.92 -4.64
C ASP A 2 5.09 26.98 -3.48
N LEU A 3 5.02 25.69 -3.77
CA LEU A 3 4.60 24.69 -2.79
C LEU A 3 5.64 24.49 -1.69
N ALA A 4 6.93 24.53 -2.02
CA ALA A 4 7.99 24.35 -1.04
C ALA A 4 8.00 25.48 -0.01
N ALA A 5 7.82 26.73 -0.47
CA ALA A 5 7.67 27.87 0.43
C ALA A 5 6.41 27.74 1.30
N ALA A 6 5.26 27.39 0.72
CA ALA A 6 4.02 27.23 1.48
C ALA A 6 4.12 26.16 2.58
N VAL A 7 4.80 25.04 2.32
CA VAL A 7 5.05 23.99 3.32
C VAL A 7 6.00 24.48 4.41
N ARG A 8 7.08 25.16 4.02
CA ARG A 8 8.07 25.68 4.97
C ARG A 8 7.49 26.78 5.86
N ASP A 9 6.56 27.58 5.35
CA ASP A 9 6.03 28.75 6.06
C ASP A 9 4.72 28.43 6.82
N ALA A 10 4.12 27.25 6.59
CA ALA A 10 2.96 26.76 7.33
C ALA A 10 3.27 26.57 8.82
N LYS A 11 2.31 26.92 9.67
CA LYS A 11 2.34 26.71 11.11
C LYS A 11 1.87 25.30 11.46
N PRO A 12 2.21 24.77 12.65
CA PRO A 12 1.68 23.51 13.12
C PRO A 12 0.13 23.48 13.06
N ASN A 13 -0.39 22.39 12.52
CA ASN A 13 -1.79 22.09 12.25
C ASN A 13 -2.45 22.90 11.11
N ASP A 14 -1.67 23.70 10.37
CA ASP A 14 -2.19 24.37 9.18
C ASP A 14 -2.60 23.36 8.10
N THR A 15 -3.55 23.77 7.26
CA THR A 15 -3.90 23.07 6.02
C THR A 15 -3.38 23.84 4.82
N VAL A 16 -2.41 23.25 4.12
CA VAL A 16 -1.91 23.74 2.83
C VAL A 16 -2.77 23.12 1.73
N LYS A 17 -3.69 23.92 1.17
CA LYS A 17 -4.50 23.54 0.02
C LYS A 17 -3.68 23.74 -1.26
N VAL A 18 -3.43 22.67 -1.99
CA VAL A 18 -2.58 22.67 -3.19
C VAL A 18 -3.46 22.64 -4.43
N PRO A 19 -3.51 23.71 -5.25
CA PRO A 19 -4.27 23.72 -6.49
C PRO A 19 -3.78 22.65 -7.46
N ALA A 20 -4.67 22.17 -8.33
CA ALA A 20 -4.34 21.26 -9.43
C ALA A 20 -3.10 21.74 -10.22
N GLY A 21 -2.22 20.80 -10.56
CA GLY A 21 -0.97 21.10 -11.24
C GLY A 21 0.13 20.07 -10.96
N ARG A 22 1.25 20.20 -11.67
CA ARG A 22 2.49 19.43 -11.43
C ARG A 22 3.51 20.32 -10.71
N TYR A 23 4.04 19.82 -9.61
CA TYR A 23 5.00 20.50 -8.76
C TYR A 23 6.28 19.68 -8.72
N THR A 24 7.37 20.23 -9.25
CA THR A 24 8.71 19.64 -9.12
C THR A 24 9.28 20.00 -7.77
N VAL A 25 9.27 19.05 -6.83
CA VAL A 25 9.60 19.30 -5.43
C VAL A 25 10.21 18.08 -4.74
N ASN A 26 11.06 18.35 -3.77
CA ASN A 26 11.38 17.43 -2.68
C ASN A 26 11.05 18.17 -1.38
N LEU A 27 9.98 17.76 -0.71
CA LEU A 27 9.46 18.46 0.46
C LEU A 27 9.99 17.84 1.74
N GLU A 28 10.48 18.68 2.64
CA GLU A 28 10.77 18.29 4.03
C GLU A 28 9.68 18.85 4.95
N VAL A 29 8.95 17.95 5.61
CA VAL A 29 7.85 18.28 6.50
C VAL A 29 8.27 17.99 7.94
N THR A 30 8.62 19.06 8.66
CA THR A 30 9.17 19.02 10.02
C THR A 30 8.19 19.47 11.10
N ARG A 31 6.90 19.53 10.77
CA ARG A 31 5.81 19.88 11.70
C ARG A 31 4.50 19.24 11.26
N PRO A 32 3.54 18.99 12.18
CA PRO A 32 2.25 18.46 11.81
C PRO A 32 1.51 19.45 10.93
N ILE A 33 1.19 19.08 9.69
CA ILE A 33 0.37 19.88 8.78
C ILE A 33 -0.51 18.94 7.95
N THR A 34 -1.56 19.51 7.35
CA THR A 34 -2.37 18.83 6.34
C THR A 34 -2.02 19.37 4.96
N LEU A 35 -1.58 18.49 4.06
CA LEU A 35 -1.50 18.76 2.64
C LEU A 35 -2.78 18.21 1.98
N LEU A 36 -3.48 19.07 1.25
CA LEU A 36 -4.76 18.72 0.63
C LEU A 36 -4.74 19.09 -0.86
N ALA A 37 -4.81 18.08 -1.73
CA ALA A 37 -4.88 18.27 -3.17
C ALA A 37 -6.28 18.78 -3.59
N MET A 38 -6.31 19.91 -4.30
CA MET A 38 -7.52 20.52 -4.84
C MET A 38 -7.63 20.19 -6.32
N GLY A 39 -8.03 18.94 -6.62
CA GLY A 39 -8.06 18.38 -7.97
C GLY A 39 -6.86 17.48 -8.25
N GLN A 40 -6.46 17.38 -9.51
CA GLN A 40 -5.30 16.55 -9.90
C GLN A 40 -3.99 17.26 -9.55
N VAL A 41 -3.33 16.82 -8.48
CA VAL A 41 -2.03 17.34 -8.05
C VAL A 41 -0.95 16.25 -8.19
N VAL A 42 0.11 16.57 -8.93
CA VAL A 42 1.28 15.71 -9.08
C VAL A 42 2.47 16.33 -8.35
N LEU A 43 3.04 15.60 -7.41
CA LEU A 43 4.35 15.90 -6.81
C LEU A 43 5.39 15.05 -7.53
N ASP A 44 6.36 15.70 -8.16
CA ASP A 44 7.40 15.07 -8.98
C ASP A 44 8.78 15.34 -8.38
N GLY A 45 9.42 14.28 -7.88
CA GLY A 45 10.76 14.35 -7.30
C GLY A 45 11.89 14.39 -8.32
N VAL A 46 11.61 14.35 -9.64
CA VAL A 46 12.59 14.42 -10.75
C VAL A 46 13.81 13.49 -10.59
N HIS A 47 13.59 12.38 -9.89
CA HIS A 47 14.55 11.32 -9.58
C HIS A 47 15.77 11.78 -8.80
N SER A 48 15.62 12.78 -7.92
CA SER A 48 16.73 13.35 -7.13
C SER A 48 16.81 12.84 -5.69
N ASN A 49 15.68 12.56 -5.04
CA ASN A 49 15.58 12.12 -3.63
C ASN A 49 14.15 11.62 -3.33
N SER A 50 13.83 11.40 -2.04
CA SER A 50 12.45 11.28 -1.55
C SER A 50 11.62 12.49 -2.03
N VAL A 51 10.45 12.26 -2.60
CA VAL A 51 9.55 13.39 -2.96
C VAL A 51 9.05 14.08 -1.70
N LEU A 52 8.76 13.30 -0.65
CA LEU A 52 8.38 13.82 0.66
C LEU A 52 9.15 13.10 1.76
N ARG A 53 9.77 13.89 2.62
CA ARG A 53 10.40 13.45 3.85
C ARG A 53 9.63 13.99 5.05
N ILE A 54 9.15 13.09 5.91
CA ILE A 54 8.39 13.42 7.12
C ILE A 54 9.26 13.08 8.33
N ALA A 55 9.54 14.10 9.14
CA ALA A 55 10.36 14.02 10.33
C ALA A 55 9.85 15.05 11.36
N THR A 56 8.77 14.70 12.04
CA THR A 56 8.11 15.54 13.05
C THR A 56 7.57 14.65 14.16
N ASP A 57 7.37 15.18 15.35
CA ASP A 57 6.72 14.50 16.48
C ASP A 57 5.17 14.41 16.34
N GLY A 58 4.59 15.14 15.39
CA GLY A 58 3.15 15.19 15.15
C GLY A 58 2.65 14.34 13.97
N VAL A 59 1.38 14.56 13.61
CA VAL A 59 0.73 13.88 12.48
C VAL A 59 0.76 14.77 11.24
N VAL A 60 1.35 14.26 10.15
CA VAL A 60 1.25 14.86 8.80
C VAL A 60 0.16 14.13 8.01
N ARG A 61 -0.77 14.89 7.44
CA ARG A 61 -1.86 14.34 6.61
C ARG A 61 -1.65 14.68 5.16
N LEU A 62 -1.83 13.71 4.28
CA LEU A 62 -1.75 13.87 2.83
C LEU A 62 -3.01 13.30 2.20
N SER A 63 -3.70 14.13 1.41
CA SER A 63 -4.93 13.70 0.74
C SER A 63 -4.93 14.04 -0.75
N GLY A 64 -5.16 13.03 -1.60
CA GLY A 64 -5.46 13.20 -3.02
C GLY A 64 -4.25 13.41 -3.95
N PHE A 65 -3.03 13.14 -3.50
CA PHE A 65 -1.82 13.41 -4.29
C PHE A 65 -1.42 12.22 -5.17
N MET A 66 -0.97 12.54 -6.38
CA MET A 66 -0.13 11.64 -7.16
C MET A 66 1.34 11.98 -6.90
N ILE A 67 2.13 11.01 -6.44
CA ILE A 67 3.54 11.19 -6.06
C ILE A 67 4.39 10.30 -6.97
N VAL A 68 5.27 10.93 -7.76
CA VAL A 68 6.08 10.29 -8.80
C VAL A 68 7.52 10.79 -8.80
N GLY A 69 8.39 10.10 -9.53
CA GLY A 69 9.75 10.57 -9.77
C GLY A 69 10.60 10.60 -8.50
N GLY A 70 10.22 9.89 -7.44
CA GLY A 70 11.08 9.68 -6.29
C GLY A 70 12.27 8.79 -6.62
N ASN A 71 13.46 9.11 -6.10
CA ASN A 71 14.64 8.26 -6.23
C ASN A 71 15.56 8.43 -5.02
N ALA A 72 15.34 7.65 -3.97
CA ALA A 72 16.06 7.78 -2.71
C ALA A 72 16.81 6.47 -2.40
N PRO A 73 18.15 6.40 -2.58
CA PRO A 73 18.90 5.14 -2.47
C PRO A 73 18.63 4.35 -1.18
N GLU A 74 18.64 5.04 -0.04
CA GLU A 74 18.54 4.42 1.29
C GLU A 74 17.26 4.81 2.04
N ALA A 75 16.27 5.34 1.32
CA ALA A 75 15.05 5.88 1.89
C ALA A 75 13.80 5.56 1.05
N GLY A 76 12.62 5.99 1.49
CA GLY A 76 11.39 5.88 0.71
C GLY A 76 11.46 6.76 -0.55
N GLY A 77 11.30 6.16 -1.74
CA GLY A 77 11.39 6.91 -2.98
C GLY A 77 10.33 8.00 -3.09
N ALA A 78 9.06 7.67 -2.90
CA ALA A 78 8.00 8.69 -2.87
C ALA A 78 7.92 9.37 -1.49
N VAL A 79 7.70 8.59 -0.43
CA VAL A 79 7.49 9.10 0.93
C VAL A 79 8.42 8.38 1.90
N ASN A 80 9.17 9.14 2.69
CA ASN A 80 10.07 8.64 3.72
C ASN A 80 9.63 9.18 5.10
N VAL A 81 9.13 8.29 5.96
CA VAL A 81 8.67 8.61 7.32
C VAL A 81 9.64 7.97 8.32
N VAL A 82 10.43 8.79 8.99
CA VAL A 82 11.46 8.31 9.95
C VAL A 82 11.19 8.71 11.39
N GLU A 83 10.19 9.55 11.61
CA GLU A 83 9.74 10.01 12.91
C GLU A 83 8.28 10.44 12.82
N GLY A 84 7.54 10.27 13.92
CA GLY A 84 6.15 10.71 14.05
C GLY A 84 5.14 9.86 13.31
N GLN A 85 4.10 10.53 12.81
CA GLN A 85 2.97 9.87 12.18
C GLN A 85 2.63 10.49 10.82
N ALA A 86 2.27 9.64 9.86
CA ALA A 86 1.71 10.08 8.59
C ALA A 86 0.39 9.39 8.28
N GLU A 87 -0.60 10.15 7.82
CA GLU A 87 -1.87 9.65 7.30
C GLU A 87 -1.96 9.97 5.81
N LEU A 88 -1.93 8.94 4.97
CA LEU A 88 -2.08 9.06 3.52
C LEU A 88 -3.48 8.59 3.14
N THR A 89 -4.23 9.43 2.44
CA THR A 89 -5.62 9.15 2.05
C THR A 89 -5.82 9.47 0.57
N ASP A 90 -6.35 8.53 -0.20
CA ASP A 90 -6.64 8.74 -1.63
C ASP A 90 -5.38 9.16 -2.44
N CYS A 91 -4.20 8.67 -2.04
CA CYS A 91 -2.93 8.99 -2.69
C CYS A 91 -2.51 7.89 -3.68
N THR A 92 -1.86 8.28 -4.78
CA THR A 92 -1.23 7.36 -5.72
C THR A 92 0.28 7.56 -5.72
N LEU A 93 1.04 6.57 -5.25
CA LEU A 93 2.50 6.55 -5.25
C LEU A 93 2.94 5.63 -6.38
N ARG A 94 3.48 6.20 -7.46
CA ARG A 94 3.86 5.40 -8.63
C ARG A 94 5.15 5.84 -9.31
N PHE A 95 5.83 4.88 -9.93
CA PHE A 95 7.10 5.12 -10.64
C PHE A 95 8.18 5.75 -9.76
N ASN A 96 8.22 5.38 -8.48
CA ASN A 96 9.24 5.82 -7.54
C ASN A 96 10.28 4.71 -7.29
N LYS A 97 11.49 5.12 -6.92
CA LYS A 97 12.66 4.23 -6.83
C LYS A 97 13.40 4.37 -5.51
N ALA A 98 13.93 3.24 -5.02
CA ALA A 98 14.85 3.17 -3.88
C ALA A 98 15.91 2.07 -4.12
N PRO A 99 17.00 2.38 -4.86
CA PRO A 99 17.89 1.35 -5.41
C PRO A 99 18.76 0.58 -4.41
N MET A 100 18.90 1.00 -3.13
CA MET A 100 19.82 0.36 -2.16
C MET A 100 19.12 -0.26 -0.94
N TYR A 101 18.62 0.54 0.00
CA TYR A 101 18.10 0.03 1.28
C TYR A 101 16.68 0.50 1.61
N GLY A 102 16.01 1.18 0.67
CA GLY A 102 14.67 1.73 0.87
C GLY A 102 13.55 0.96 0.20
N GLY A 103 12.32 1.40 0.48
CA GLY A 103 11.10 1.03 -0.23
C GLY A 103 10.81 1.98 -1.38
N GLY A 104 10.46 1.45 -2.57
CA GLY A 104 10.32 2.28 -3.77
C GLY A 104 9.25 3.38 -3.62
N GLY A 105 8.10 3.06 -3.05
CA GLY A 105 7.01 4.01 -2.78
C GLY A 105 7.09 4.65 -1.39
N LEU A 106 7.06 3.83 -0.33
CA LEU A 106 7.00 4.27 1.05
C LEU A 106 8.05 3.55 1.89
N TYR A 107 8.72 4.31 2.76
CA TYR A 107 9.55 3.77 3.83
C TYR A 107 9.05 4.28 5.18
N VAL A 108 8.78 3.35 6.10
CA VAL A 108 8.42 3.61 7.49
C VAL A 108 9.51 3.04 8.40
N ARG A 109 10.23 3.91 9.09
CA ARG A 109 11.26 3.53 10.06
C ARG A 109 10.99 4.22 11.39
N ASP A 110 10.79 3.45 12.45
CA ASP A 110 10.58 3.96 13.82
C ASP A 110 9.47 5.04 13.89
N ALA A 111 8.47 4.91 13.02
CA ALA A 111 7.38 5.85 12.82
C ALA A 111 6.06 5.11 12.56
N LYS A 112 4.94 5.82 12.53
CA LYS A 112 3.61 5.24 12.30
C LYS A 112 2.97 5.78 11.02
N VAL A 113 2.46 4.90 10.19
CA VAL A 113 1.74 5.28 8.97
C VAL A 113 0.38 4.61 8.90
N VAL A 114 -0.64 5.39 8.58
CA VAL A 114 -1.93 4.89 8.11
C VAL A 114 -2.07 5.27 6.64
N ALA A 115 -2.18 4.28 5.76
CA ALA A 115 -2.43 4.48 4.34
C ALA A 115 -3.79 3.91 3.97
N GLN A 116 -4.74 4.78 3.64
CA GLN A 116 -6.11 4.43 3.33
C GLN A 116 -6.46 4.82 1.89
N ARG A 117 -7.10 3.90 1.14
CA ARG A 117 -7.47 4.12 -0.28
C ARG A 117 -6.29 4.60 -1.13
N CYS A 118 -5.10 4.09 -0.84
CA CYS A 118 -3.88 4.44 -1.55
C CYS A 118 -3.56 3.41 -2.63
N ARG A 119 -2.88 3.87 -3.68
CA ARG A 119 -2.39 3.02 -4.77
C ARG A 119 -0.87 3.08 -4.81
N PHE A 120 -0.21 1.95 -4.57
CA PHE A 120 1.24 1.79 -4.73
C PHE A 120 1.49 0.98 -6.00
N GLU A 121 1.90 1.65 -7.07
CA GLU A 121 1.93 1.07 -8.42
C GLU A 121 3.30 1.27 -9.09
N ALA A 122 3.84 0.20 -9.68
CA ALA A 122 5.03 0.30 -10.52
C ALA A 122 6.23 1.01 -9.85
N ASN A 123 6.37 0.83 -8.54
CA ASN A 123 7.53 1.31 -7.79
C ASN A 123 8.63 0.24 -7.80
N THR A 124 9.88 0.67 -7.65
CA THR A 124 11.03 -0.23 -7.62
C THR A 124 11.91 0.06 -6.41
N GLY A 125 11.99 -0.87 -5.47
CA GLY A 125 12.89 -0.77 -4.32
C GLY A 125 13.88 -1.92 -4.31
N ARG A 126 14.90 -1.87 -3.46
CA ARG A 126 15.71 -3.06 -3.18
C ARG A 126 15.11 -3.89 -2.04
N GLN A 127 14.56 -3.22 -1.02
CA GLN A 127 13.97 -3.86 0.16
C GLN A 127 12.49 -3.45 0.28
N GLY A 128 11.63 -3.98 -0.58
CA GLY A 128 10.24 -3.57 -0.72
C GLY A 128 10.01 -2.78 -2.00
N GLY A 129 9.34 -3.38 -3.00
CA GLY A 129 9.14 -2.69 -4.28
C GLY A 129 8.25 -1.47 -4.11
N ALA A 130 7.18 -1.61 -3.35
CA ALA A 130 6.35 -0.50 -2.91
C ALA A 130 6.72 -0.02 -1.51
N ILE A 131 6.72 -0.92 -0.52
CA ILE A 131 6.72 -0.53 0.89
C ILE A 131 7.80 -1.26 1.66
N LEU A 132 8.59 -0.51 2.43
CA LEU A 132 9.46 -1.02 3.48
C LEU A 132 8.95 -0.55 4.85
N VAL A 133 8.84 -1.49 5.79
CA VAL A 133 8.63 -1.20 7.21
C VAL A 133 9.78 -1.82 8.02
N ASP A 134 10.48 -0.99 8.79
CA ASP A 134 11.73 -1.34 9.49
C ASP A 134 11.75 -0.81 10.93
N GLY A 135 12.68 -1.31 11.75
CA GLY A 135 12.87 -0.90 13.13
C GLY A 135 11.66 -1.25 13.99
N THR A 136 11.06 -0.23 14.62
CA THR A 136 9.76 -0.31 15.30
C THR A 136 8.64 0.34 14.49
N GLY A 137 8.79 0.43 13.17
CA GLY A 137 7.79 1.04 12.29
C GLY A 137 6.44 0.34 12.38
N GLU A 138 5.37 1.13 12.38
CA GLU A 138 3.99 0.68 12.37
C GLU A 138 3.31 1.09 11.06
N LEU A 139 2.70 0.14 10.35
CA LEU A 139 1.91 0.41 9.15
C LEU A 139 0.51 -0.18 9.28
N ARG A 140 -0.51 0.65 9.05
CA ARG A 140 -1.88 0.21 8.79
C ARG A 140 -2.23 0.53 7.35
N LEU A 141 -2.41 -0.50 6.54
CA LEU A 141 -2.80 -0.39 5.14
C LEU A 141 -4.27 -0.80 5.00
N LEU A 142 -5.10 0.12 4.53
CA LEU A 142 -6.56 -0.01 4.53
C LEU A 142 -7.10 0.27 3.14
N ASP A 143 -7.95 -0.62 2.62
CA ASP A 143 -8.66 -0.43 1.35
C ASP A 143 -7.75 0.03 0.19
N SER A 144 -6.53 -0.50 0.13
CA SER A 144 -5.45 0.00 -0.73
C SER A 144 -4.93 -1.08 -1.68
N THR A 145 -4.28 -0.66 -2.76
CA THR A 145 -3.63 -1.58 -3.71
C THR A 145 -2.11 -1.48 -3.62
N VAL A 146 -1.44 -2.63 -3.62
CA VAL A 146 0.02 -2.75 -3.81
C VAL A 146 0.24 -3.63 -5.04
N ILE A 147 0.47 -3.00 -6.18
CA ILE A 147 0.40 -3.66 -7.48
C ILE A 147 1.58 -3.37 -8.40
N GLN A 148 2.03 -4.38 -9.14
CA GLN A 148 3.03 -4.21 -10.20
C GLN A 148 4.37 -3.62 -9.71
N ASN A 149 4.71 -3.80 -8.44
CA ASN A 149 5.97 -3.31 -7.90
C ASN A 149 7.07 -4.36 -8.05
N ALA A 150 8.33 -3.92 -8.02
CA ALA A 150 9.47 -4.81 -8.16
C ALA A 150 10.54 -4.56 -7.10
N ALA A 151 11.12 -5.63 -6.53
CA ALA A 151 12.27 -5.53 -5.64
C ALA A 151 13.16 -6.76 -5.61
N VAL A 152 14.33 -6.67 -4.99
CA VAL A 152 15.16 -7.85 -4.70
C VAL A 152 14.56 -8.65 -3.55
N GLU A 153 14.09 -7.96 -2.51
CA GLU A 153 13.42 -8.55 -1.36
C GLU A 153 12.03 -7.95 -1.19
N GLY A 154 10.97 -8.76 -1.22
CA GLY A 154 9.60 -8.27 -1.03
C GLY A 154 9.10 -7.44 -2.22
N GLY A 155 8.65 -8.10 -3.28
CA GLY A 155 8.23 -7.42 -4.52
C GLY A 155 7.21 -6.31 -4.24
N GLY A 156 6.24 -6.57 -3.36
CA GLY A 156 5.30 -5.58 -2.85
C GLY A 156 5.80 -4.94 -1.57
N ILE A 157 5.78 -5.71 -0.47
CA ILE A 157 6.02 -5.22 0.88
C ILE A 157 7.15 -6.01 1.56
N ARG A 158 8.10 -5.30 2.17
CA ARG A 158 9.12 -5.86 3.04
C ARG A 158 8.88 -5.41 4.48
N VAL A 159 8.86 -6.37 5.42
CA VAL A 159 8.70 -6.09 6.85
C VAL A 159 9.84 -6.75 7.62
N LYS A 160 10.66 -5.96 8.34
CA LYS A 160 11.81 -6.47 9.10
C LYS A 160 11.90 -5.97 10.53
N GLU A 161 12.77 -6.63 11.28
CA GLU A 161 13.09 -6.32 12.68
C GLU A 161 11.86 -6.41 13.61
N GLY A 162 11.49 -5.33 14.29
CA GLY A 162 10.37 -5.28 15.23
C GLY A 162 9.12 -4.63 14.65
N ALA A 163 9.07 -4.45 13.32
CA ALA A 163 8.00 -3.75 12.64
C ALA A 163 6.63 -4.45 12.81
N GLN A 164 5.58 -3.64 12.86
CA GLN A 164 4.20 -4.10 13.00
C GLN A 164 3.36 -3.63 11.82
N VAL A 165 2.69 -4.58 11.16
CA VAL A 165 1.90 -4.29 9.96
C VAL A 165 0.50 -4.90 10.07
N GLU A 166 -0.50 -4.07 9.84
CA GLU A 166 -1.90 -4.47 9.69
C GLU A 166 -2.38 -4.14 8.27
N ILE A 167 -2.94 -5.13 7.58
CA ILE A 167 -3.45 -5.00 6.22
C ILE A 167 -4.92 -5.44 6.23
N VAL A 168 -5.82 -4.54 5.85
CA VAL A 168 -7.27 -4.79 5.86
C VAL A 168 -7.89 -4.36 4.55
N GLY A 169 -8.66 -5.24 3.91
CA GLY A 169 -9.41 -4.87 2.71
C GLY A 169 -8.52 -4.51 1.53
N CYS A 170 -7.29 -5.04 1.43
CA CYS A 170 -6.32 -4.61 0.41
C CYS A 170 -6.13 -5.65 -0.69
N THR A 171 -5.68 -5.21 -1.86
CA THR A 171 -5.23 -6.10 -2.95
C THR A 171 -3.72 -5.96 -3.12
N ILE A 172 -2.98 -7.04 -2.92
CA ILE A 172 -1.55 -7.12 -3.17
C ILE A 172 -1.36 -8.07 -4.34
N ALA A 173 -1.03 -7.53 -5.51
CA ALA A 173 -1.02 -8.33 -6.72
C ALA A 173 0.07 -7.98 -7.73
N ASP A 174 0.51 -8.98 -8.49
CA ASP A 174 1.44 -8.84 -9.60
C ASP A 174 2.77 -8.16 -9.21
N ASN A 175 3.23 -8.40 -7.99
CA ASN A 175 4.49 -7.84 -7.52
C ASN A 175 5.62 -8.84 -7.77
N LYS A 176 6.73 -8.34 -8.29
CA LYS A 176 7.83 -9.17 -8.77
C LYS A 176 9.05 -9.06 -7.88
N VAL A 177 9.67 -10.20 -7.62
CA VAL A 177 11.03 -10.25 -7.08
C VAL A 177 12.05 -10.42 -8.21
N VAL A 178 13.18 -9.71 -8.14
CA VAL A 178 14.24 -9.70 -9.16
C VAL A 178 15.61 -9.99 -8.55
N GLY A 179 16.45 -10.77 -9.25
CA GLY A 179 17.80 -11.12 -8.79
C GLY A 179 17.86 -12.44 -8.00
N ASP A 180 19.07 -12.82 -7.60
CA ASP A 180 19.34 -14.10 -6.96
C ASP A 180 18.84 -14.13 -5.50
N GLY A 181 18.23 -15.23 -5.07
CA GLY A 181 17.66 -15.35 -3.72
C GLY A 181 16.34 -14.59 -3.49
N ALA A 182 15.76 -14.05 -4.57
CA ALA A 182 14.49 -13.37 -4.64
C ALA A 182 13.33 -14.20 -4.05
N ASN A 183 12.73 -13.73 -2.96
CA ASN A 183 11.59 -14.37 -2.29
C ASN A 183 10.55 -13.33 -1.83
N GLY A 184 9.29 -13.76 -1.80
CA GLY A 184 8.18 -12.95 -1.32
C GLY A 184 7.70 -11.94 -2.36
N GLY A 185 7.05 -12.43 -3.43
CA GLY A 185 6.45 -11.57 -4.47
C GLY A 185 5.56 -10.49 -3.86
N ALA A 186 4.57 -10.90 -3.06
CA ALA A 186 3.71 -10.00 -2.33
C ALA A 186 4.37 -9.48 -1.05
N LEU A 187 4.86 -10.39 -0.20
CA LEU A 187 5.41 -10.06 1.12
C LEU A 187 6.70 -10.81 1.42
N HIS A 188 7.67 -10.11 1.99
CA HIS A 188 8.87 -10.70 2.60
C HIS A 188 9.00 -10.28 4.07
N LEU A 189 9.01 -11.28 4.96
CA LEU A 189 9.04 -11.11 6.40
C LEU A 189 10.31 -11.73 6.98
N ALA A 190 11.10 -10.94 7.72
CA ALA A 190 12.29 -11.46 8.40
C ALA A 190 12.70 -10.55 9.58
N GLY A 191 12.83 -11.14 10.76
CA GLY A 191 13.32 -10.47 11.96
C GLY A 191 14.83 -10.45 12.09
N THR A 192 15.27 -10.17 13.31
CA THR A 192 16.64 -10.32 13.81
C THR A 192 16.65 -11.36 14.94
N THR A 193 17.81 -11.63 15.53
CA THR A 193 17.92 -12.51 16.70
C THR A 193 17.26 -11.93 17.96
N SER A 194 16.95 -10.63 17.98
CA SER A 194 16.38 -9.92 19.14
C SER A 194 15.01 -9.30 18.88
N ARG A 195 14.53 -9.29 17.63
CA ARG A 195 13.26 -8.67 17.23
C ARG A 195 12.57 -9.52 16.15
N ALA A 196 11.26 -9.70 16.29
CA ALA A 196 10.44 -10.39 15.30
C ALA A 196 9.31 -9.47 14.81
N PRO A 197 9.05 -9.39 13.49
CA PRO A 197 7.96 -8.59 12.98
C PRO A 197 6.61 -9.24 13.32
N THR A 198 5.55 -8.44 13.37
CA THR A 198 4.17 -8.93 13.45
C THR A 198 3.38 -8.43 12.25
N VAL A 199 2.73 -9.35 11.53
CA VAL A 199 1.90 -9.03 10.36
C VAL A 199 0.53 -9.67 10.48
N LYS A 200 -0.52 -8.84 10.41
CA LYS A 200 -1.91 -9.27 10.39
C LYS A 200 -2.56 -8.86 9.07
N ILE A 201 -3.15 -9.82 8.37
CA ILE A 201 -3.84 -9.59 7.10
C ILE A 201 -5.26 -10.09 7.22
N SER A 202 -6.23 -9.25 6.85
CA SER A 202 -7.64 -9.62 6.84
C SER A 202 -8.39 -9.01 5.67
N ASN A 203 -9.47 -9.67 5.24
CA ASN A 203 -10.38 -9.18 4.20
C ASN A 203 -9.68 -8.82 2.88
N SER A 204 -8.52 -9.42 2.61
CA SER A 204 -7.60 -8.98 1.56
C SER A 204 -7.47 -10.01 0.46
N ILE A 205 -6.96 -9.59 -0.70
CA ILE A 205 -6.57 -10.47 -1.80
C ILE A 205 -5.06 -10.41 -1.95
N ILE A 206 -4.42 -11.57 -1.97
CA ILE A 206 -3.04 -11.73 -2.36
C ILE A 206 -3.03 -12.61 -3.60
N SER A 207 -2.41 -12.13 -4.69
CA SER A 207 -2.40 -12.82 -5.98
C SER A 207 -1.09 -12.56 -6.71
N GLU A 208 -0.57 -13.53 -7.45
CA GLU A 208 0.63 -13.34 -8.27
C GLU A 208 0.44 -14.07 -9.61
N ARG A 209 0.90 -13.48 -10.72
CA ARG A 209 0.68 -14.02 -12.09
C ARG A 209 1.42 -15.31 -12.39
N THR A 210 2.47 -15.60 -11.63
CA THR A 210 3.31 -16.79 -11.85
C THR A 210 3.53 -17.49 -10.54
N GLU A 211 3.41 -18.81 -10.56
CA GLU A 211 3.92 -19.65 -9.47
C GLU A 211 5.41 -19.35 -9.30
N GLY A 212 5.77 -18.81 -8.14
CA GLY A 212 7.12 -18.42 -7.78
C GLY A 212 7.46 -18.94 -6.39
N PRO A 213 8.75 -18.94 -6.01
CA PRO A 213 9.23 -19.69 -4.86
C PRO A 213 8.52 -19.35 -3.55
N THR A 214 7.97 -18.13 -3.38
CA THR A 214 6.92 -17.83 -2.39
C THR A 214 6.19 -16.52 -2.73
N CYS A 215 4.86 -16.53 -2.76
CA CYS A 215 4.06 -15.30 -2.78
C CYS A 215 4.29 -14.51 -1.48
N ILE A 216 4.36 -15.24 -0.37
CA ILE A 216 4.64 -14.73 0.97
C ILE A 216 5.83 -15.50 1.51
N PHE A 217 6.95 -14.82 1.67
CA PHE A 217 8.14 -15.39 2.30
C PHE A 217 8.16 -15.02 3.77
N ASN A 218 8.12 -16.02 4.65
CA ASN A 218 8.39 -15.84 6.07
C ASN A 218 9.69 -16.58 6.41
N SER A 219 10.72 -15.83 6.80
CA SER A 219 12.06 -16.37 7.02
C SER A 219 12.05 -17.55 7.99
N PRO A 220 12.53 -18.74 7.59
CA PRO A 220 12.55 -19.90 8.48
C PRO A 220 13.57 -19.74 9.63
N LYS A 221 14.59 -18.88 9.44
CA LYS A 221 15.64 -18.64 10.43
C LYS A 221 15.21 -17.60 11.47
N LEU A 222 14.52 -16.55 11.02
CA LEU A 222 14.16 -15.39 11.82
C LEU A 222 12.71 -14.98 11.48
N PRO A 223 11.72 -15.82 11.82
CA PRO A 223 10.35 -15.65 11.35
C PRO A 223 9.66 -14.44 11.98
N ALA A 224 8.71 -13.90 11.24
CA ALA A 224 7.68 -13.03 11.78
C ALA A 224 6.51 -13.85 12.34
N THR A 225 5.75 -13.25 13.26
CA THR A 225 4.39 -13.69 13.56
C THR A 225 3.47 -13.23 12.43
N LEU A 226 2.96 -14.19 11.64
CA LEU A 226 2.05 -13.93 10.54
C LEU A 226 0.66 -14.50 10.84
N THR A 227 -0.37 -13.69 10.71
CA THR A 227 -1.77 -14.13 10.78
C THR A 227 -2.51 -13.61 9.55
N ILE A 228 -3.11 -14.53 8.79
CA ILE A 228 -3.96 -14.19 7.65
C ILE A 228 -5.33 -14.80 7.90
N THR A 229 -6.39 -14.00 7.87
CA THR A 229 -7.78 -14.47 8.06
C THR A 229 -8.69 -13.85 7.02
N ARG A 230 -9.80 -14.52 6.70
CA ARG A 230 -10.82 -14.05 5.75
C ARG A 230 -10.21 -13.37 4.55
N SER A 231 -9.27 -14.03 3.87
CA SER A 231 -8.53 -13.47 2.75
C SER A 231 -8.45 -14.47 1.61
N LEU A 232 -8.31 -13.99 0.39
CA LEU A 232 -8.08 -14.81 -0.78
C LEU A 232 -6.58 -14.91 -1.04
N LEU A 233 -6.09 -16.14 -1.07
CA LEU A 233 -4.70 -16.48 -1.35
C LEU A 233 -4.59 -17.30 -2.64
N PRO A 234 -3.41 -17.36 -3.27
CA PRO A 234 -3.21 -18.24 -4.42
C PRO A 234 -3.43 -19.72 -4.04
N ALA A 235 -3.89 -20.53 -4.99
CA ALA A 235 -4.21 -21.95 -4.76
C ALA A 235 -3.04 -22.78 -4.19
N TRP A 236 -1.81 -22.39 -4.52
CA TRP A 236 -0.56 -23.02 -4.07
C TRP A 236 -0.09 -22.55 -2.69
N SER A 237 -0.76 -21.56 -2.07
CA SER A 237 -0.45 -21.07 -0.71
C SER A 237 -1.34 -21.68 0.39
N LYS A 238 -1.96 -22.85 0.13
CA LYS A 238 -2.85 -23.56 1.08
C LYS A 238 -2.21 -23.95 2.41
N THR A 239 -0.88 -23.99 2.47
CA THR A 239 -0.14 -24.23 3.71
C THR A 239 -0.26 -23.07 4.71
N ILE A 240 -0.63 -21.87 4.23
CA ILE A 240 -0.88 -20.70 5.07
C ILE A 240 -2.34 -20.74 5.55
N ALA A 241 -2.60 -21.56 6.56
CA ALA A 241 -3.92 -21.70 7.15
C ALA A 241 -4.39 -20.42 7.85
N GLY A 242 -5.72 -20.24 7.92
CA GLY A 242 -6.33 -19.12 8.61
C GLY A 242 -7.85 -19.14 8.50
N ALA A 243 -8.53 -18.73 9.57
CA ALA A 243 -9.98 -18.77 9.64
C ALA A 243 -10.61 -17.94 8.50
N GLY A 244 -11.49 -18.57 7.72
CA GLY A 244 -12.19 -17.93 6.61
C GLY A 244 -11.34 -17.63 5.36
N ASN A 245 -10.08 -18.08 5.30
CA ASN A 245 -9.31 -17.93 4.07
C ASN A 245 -9.89 -18.78 2.94
N VAL A 246 -9.91 -18.21 1.74
CA VAL A 246 -10.26 -18.88 0.48
C VAL A 246 -9.01 -18.93 -0.41
N TYR A 247 -8.97 -19.90 -1.33
CA TYR A 247 -7.79 -20.14 -2.17
C TYR A 247 -8.20 -20.33 -3.62
N GLY A 248 -7.57 -19.57 -4.53
CA GLY A 248 -7.90 -19.66 -5.95
C GLY A 248 -7.53 -18.41 -6.72
N ASP A 249 -8.07 -18.33 -7.93
CA ASP A 249 -7.97 -17.16 -8.79
C ASP A 249 -8.95 -16.07 -8.30
N PRO A 250 -8.49 -14.83 -8.06
CA PRO A 250 -9.37 -13.69 -7.77
C PRO A 250 -10.32 -13.32 -8.92
N ALA A 251 -10.14 -13.86 -10.12
CA ALA A 251 -10.95 -13.59 -11.30
C ALA A 251 -11.07 -12.07 -11.55
N PHE A 252 -9.91 -11.41 -11.62
CA PHE A 252 -9.83 -9.99 -11.93
C PHE A 252 -10.28 -9.71 -13.38
N ALA A 253 -10.67 -8.46 -13.67
CA ALA A 253 -11.02 -8.01 -15.01
C ALA A 253 -9.83 -8.05 -16.00
N MET A 254 -8.60 -7.95 -15.49
CA MET A 254 -7.31 -8.05 -16.21
C MET A 254 -7.07 -6.99 -17.31
N SER A 255 -8.01 -6.09 -17.56
CA SER A 255 -7.93 -5.04 -18.58
C SER A 255 -8.78 -3.81 -18.19
N GLY A 256 -8.67 -2.73 -18.97
CA GLY A 256 -9.37 -1.48 -18.71
C GLY A 256 -8.67 -0.58 -17.69
N THR A 257 -9.39 0.44 -17.19
CA THR A 257 -8.85 1.44 -16.25
C THR A 257 -8.67 0.90 -14.83
N GLU A 258 -9.33 -0.22 -14.49
CA GLU A 258 -9.22 -0.87 -13.19
C GLU A 258 -9.06 -2.39 -13.38
N PRO A 259 -7.87 -2.85 -13.80
CA PRO A 259 -7.64 -4.25 -14.16
C PRO A 259 -7.74 -5.22 -12.98
N TYR A 260 -7.74 -4.72 -11.74
CA TYR A 260 -7.87 -5.49 -10.50
C TYR A 260 -9.30 -5.50 -9.92
N LEU A 261 -10.29 -5.00 -10.66
CA LEU A 261 -11.70 -5.22 -10.29
C LEU A 261 -12.04 -6.71 -10.34
N LEU A 262 -12.89 -7.15 -9.43
CA LEU A 262 -13.44 -8.50 -9.44
C LEU A 262 -14.43 -8.66 -10.60
N THR A 263 -14.54 -9.89 -11.12
CA THR A 263 -15.64 -10.32 -11.98
C THR A 263 -16.69 -11.08 -11.18
N ASP A 264 -17.84 -11.37 -11.79
CA ASP A 264 -18.94 -12.16 -11.21
C ASP A 264 -18.56 -13.61 -10.86
N LYS A 265 -17.39 -14.09 -11.33
CA LYS A 265 -16.86 -15.42 -11.05
C LYS A 265 -15.93 -15.46 -9.84
N SER A 266 -15.67 -14.32 -9.21
CA SER A 266 -14.65 -14.25 -8.17
C SER A 266 -15.08 -14.94 -6.87
N PRO A 267 -14.22 -15.78 -6.26
CA PRO A 267 -14.47 -16.32 -4.93
C PRO A 267 -14.35 -15.26 -3.82
N ALA A 268 -13.90 -14.04 -4.14
CA ALA A 268 -13.80 -12.93 -3.21
C ALA A 268 -15.14 -12.24 -2.93
N LEU A 269 -16.16 -12.47 -3.75
CA LEU A 269 -17.46 -11.82 -3.63
C LEU A 269 -18.18 -12.23 -2.33
N GLY A 270 -18.57 -11.25 -1.52
CA GLY A 270 -19.27 -11.46 -0.25
C GLY A 270 -18.50 -12.23 0.83
N ALA A 271 -17.22 -12.51 0.62
CA ALA A 271 -16.41 -13.34 1.50
C ALA A 271 -15.71 -12.56 2.64
N ALA A 272 -15.79 -11.23 2.63
CA ALA A 272 -15.22 -10.41 3.70
C ALA A 272 -16.15 -10.31 4.91
N ASP A 273 -15.56 -10.02 6.07
CA ASP A 273 -16.31 -9.61 7.26
C ASP A 273 -16.76 -8.16 7.12
N ALA A 274 -18.02 -7.94 6.76
CA ALA A 274 -18.60 -6.61 6.61
C ALA A 274 -18.50 -5.75 7.88
N ALA A 275 -18.52 -6.35 9.08
CA ALA A 275 -18.45 -5.63 10.35
C ALA A 275 -17.05 -5.06 10.63
N SER A 276 -16.02 -5.52 9.91
CA SER A 276 -14.66 -5.00 10.03
C SER A 276 -14.46 -3.64 9.35
N PHE A 277 -15.42 -3.20 8.51
CA PHE A 277 -15.37 -1.93 7.81
C PHE A 277 -16.26 -0.88 8.51
N PRO A 278 -15.77 0.35 8.73
CA PRO A 278 -16.58 1.43 9.29
C PRO A 278 -17.83 1.72 8.45
N ALA A 279 -18.90 2.19 9.09
CA ALA A 279 -20.08 2.67 8.39
C ALA A 279 -19.72 3.78 7.38
N GLY A 280 -20.19 3.65 6.14
CA GLY A 280 -19.86 4.59 5.07
C GLY A 280 -18.43 4.45 4.49
N ALA A 281 -17.69 3.40 4.87
CA ALA A 281 -16.38 3.11 4.27
C ALA A 281 -16.46 3.00 2.74
N LYS A 282 -15.40 3.48 2.09
CA LYS A 282 -15.25 3.45 0.64
C LYS A 282 -14.05 2.58 0.26
N ASP A 283 -14.16 1.91 -0.87
CA ASP A 283 -13.07 1.17 -1.52
C ASP A 283 -12.07 2.13 -2.19
N VAL A 284 -10.99 1.59 -2.77
CA VAL A 284 -9.93 2.38 -3.44
C VAL A 284 -10.39 3.15 -4.68
N ALA A 285 -11.60 2.91 -5.16
CA ALA A 285 -12.25 3.60 -6.29
C ALA A 285 -13.33 4.59 -5.81
N GLY A 286 -13.49 4.76 -4.49
CA GLY A 286 -14.49 5.64 -3.89
C GLY A 286 -15.90 5.05 -3.81
N ARG A 287 -16.09 3.76 -4.10
CA ARG A 287 -17.38 3.05 -4.04
C ARG A 287 -17.67 2.59 -2.62
N ALA A 288 -18.94 2.48 -2.23
CA ALA A 288 -19.31 1.96 -0.91
C ALA A 288 -18.78 0.52 -0.69
N ARG A 289 -18.08 0.32 0.42
CA ARG A 289 -17.40 -0.93 0.79
C ARG A 289 -18.35 -2.03 1.25
N VAL A 290 -19.36 -1.66 2.04
CA VAL A 290 -20.38 -2.57 2.56
C VAL A 290 -21.71 -2.25 1.90
N ARG A 291 -22.38 -3.27 1.37
CA ARG A 291 -23.69 -3.15 0.73
C ARG A 291 -24.59 -4.30 1.13
N ASN A 292 -25.81 -3.98 1.57
CA ASN A 292 -26.77 -4.97 2.05
C ASN A 292 -26.17 -5.93 3.10
N GLY A 293 -25.29 -5.41 3.95
CA GLY A 293 -24.59 -6.19 4.99
C GLY A 293 -23.46 -7.10 4.49
N GLN A 294 -23.09 -7.04 3.21
CA GLN A 294 -22.01 -7.83 2.61
C GLN A 294 -20.85 -6.93 2.17
N ALA A 295 -19.65 -7.52 2.16
CA ALA A 295 -18.44 -6.90 1.63
C ALA A 295 -17.58 -7.94 0.90
N ASP A 296 -16.86 -7.49 -0.12
CA ASP A 296 -15.96 -8.33 -0.90
C ASP A 296 -14.55 -8.28 -0.31
N LEU A 297 -13.74 -9.31 -0.57
CA LEU A 297 -12.31 -9.30 -0.26
C LEU A 297 -11.56 -8.35 -1.23
N GLY A 298 -10.43 -7.80 -0.77
CA GLY A 298 -9.54 -7.01 -1.65
C GLY A 298 -9.87 -5.52 -1.69
N ALA A 299 -9.13 -4.72 -2.46
CA ALA A 299 -9.25 -3.25 -2.45
C ALA A 299 -10.49 -2.67 -3.13
N PHE A 300 -11.24 -3.48 -3.87
CA PHE A 300 -12.36 -3.05 -4.70
C PHE A 300 -13.66 -3.74 -4.28
N ALA A 301 -14.74 -2.98 -4.18
CA ALA A 301 -16.08 -3.52 -4.06
C ALA A 301 -16.64 -3.82 -5.46
N PHE A 302 -17.17 -5.01 -5.66
CA PHE A 302 -17.80 -5.42 -6.90
C PHE A 302 -19.12 -4.67 -7.13
N MET A 303 -19.42 -4.42 -8.42
CA MET A 303 -20.70 -3.90 -8.86
C MET A 303 -21.35 -5.00 -9.69
N THR A 304 -22.45 -5.61 -9.21
CA THR A 304 -23.36 -6.26 -10.14
C THR A 304 -23.91 -5.16 -11.05
N GLY A 305 -23.82 -5.36 -12.37
CA GLY A 305 -24.30 -4.38 -13.32
C GLY A 305 -25.72 -3.97 -12.99
N GLY A 306 -25.95 -2.67 -12.78
CA GLY A 306 -27.30 -2.13 -12.91
C GLY A 306 -27.74 -2.41 -14.33
N GLY A 307 -28.67 -3.35 -14.51
CA GLY A 307 -29.34 -3.54 -15.77
C GLY A 307 -30.00 -2.23 -16.17
N SER A 308 -29.37 -1.48 -17.08
CA SER A 308 -30.08 -0.51 -17.89
C SER A 308 -30.69 -1.29 -19.05
N SER A 309 -31.82 -1.92 -18.77
CA SER A 309 -32.79 -2.19 -19.84
C SER A 309 -33.38 -0.84 -20.24
N VAL A 310 -32.80 -0.24 -21.28
CA VAL A 310 -33.53 0.64 -22.19
C VAL A 310 -33.39 -0.11 -23.52
N GLY A 311 -34.36 -0.88 -23.99
CA GLY A 311 -35.78 -0.56 -24.06
C GLY A 311 -36.04 0.24 -25.33
N TYR A 312 -35.90 -0.46 -26.47
CA TYR A 312 -36.12 -0.06 -27.88
C TYR A 312 -35.32 1.12 -28.44
#